data_AF-A0A7C9FB08-F1
#
_entry.id   AF-A0A7C9FB08-F1
#
_cell.length_a   1.000
_cell.length_b   1.000
_cell.length_c   1.000
_cell.angle_alpha   90.00
_cell.angle_beta   90.00
_cell.angle_gamma   90.00
#
_symmetry.space_group_name_H-M   'P 1'
#
loop_
_entity.id
_entity.type
_entity.pdbx_description
1 polymer ?
#
loop_
_entity_poly.entity_id
_entity_poly.type
_entity_poly.pdbx_seq_one_letter_code
_entity_poly.pdbx_strand_id
1 'polypeptide(L)'
;MYNDSSSPTLTNCSFDSNASGTNGGAMHNADSSPSLSNCSFLNNAARNGNGGCVYNTSNSSPSLTNCLFLSNTANNGGGMYNFVSSNPILTNCSFLNNFVKNSGVSMANFSNSNPTLTNCVLFEDRGQNTIVNSGNSTLTATYSLFEATETDYTGSNNLTTTVSPFDSFTSAQLRFCSPAIDEGDDSANGTVTDLAGNPRKLRTIDMGAYEFQGAFSPYTATLSGGGTISLGGSANLIVTLSGGSDPYAVVYSDGSANATVPHYTSGANIPISPTVTTTYTLVSVEDRNDCVASTLSGSATVIVQTPPIRYVDANRPDDIGNGLSWAKAHKYLQTALTAAQSGDQIWVAQGTYKPTTSTTDRTKSFIMKEGVKIYGGFNSGQLNMTDRDTNPATNGTVLSGDINSDNALSGNSYHVIFNDQNGLSAAAVLDGFTVMGGNANGVSFPNNRGGGIFNFSSNPTLANCSFQGNSAEAGGGLYDRESAPTLNYCTFQSNYANEGGGIANFLNSSPILTNCSFHGNFAINAGGMFNRSGSSPTLTNCLFQSNSATSSGGAWPMFTAAPRLPIVLFKVILLIVVEGEYSTSLQA
;
A
#
# COMPACT_ATOMS: atom_id res chain seq x y z
N MET A 1 -43.03 -29.55 36.90
CA MET A 1 -43.30 -29.27 38.33
C MET A 1 -44.20 -28.05 38.42
N TYR A 2 -45.28 -28.11 39.18
CA TYR A 2 -46.18 -26.98 39.42
C TYR A 2 -46.23 -26.73 40.92
N ASN A 3 -45.77 -25.55 41.33
CA ASN A 3 -45.71 -25.10 42.71
C ASN A 3 -46.74 -23.99 42.90
N ASP A 4 -47.64 -24.19 43.86
CA ASP A 4 -48.68 -23.22 44.24
C ASP A 4 -48.62 -23.05 45.75
N SER A 5 -48.37 -21.82 46.20
CA SER A 5 -48.09 -21.48 47.60
C SER A 5 -47.13 -22.46 48.29
N SER A 6 -46.09 -22.93 47.59
CA SER A 6 -45.15 -23.97 48.05
C SER A 6 -43.73 -23.74 47.52
N SER A 7 -42.73 -23.74 48.41
CA SER A 7 -41.34 -23.38 48.07
C SER A 7 -40.37 -24.53 48.32
N PRO A 8 -40.28 -25.53 47.40
CA PRO A 8 -39.38 -26.67 47.55
C PRO A 8 -37.90 -26.30 47.38
N THR A 9 -37.02 -27.11 47.96
CA THR A 9 -35.57 -27.08 47.70
C THR A 9 -35.18 -28.23 46.78
N LEU A 10 -34.44 -27.93 45.72
CA LEU A 10 -33.98 -28.90 44.73
C LEU A 10 -32.46 -28.83 44.60
N THR A 11 -31.82 -29.99 44.69
CA THR A 11 -30.36 -30.11 44.57
C THR A 11 -30.04 -31.22 43.60
N ASN A 12 -29.12 -30.98 42.67
CA ASN A 12 -28.66 -31.98 41.69
C ASN A 12 -29.81 -32.60 40.86
N CYS A 13 -30.82 -31.80 40.51
CA CYS A 13 -31.98 -32.25 39.76
C CYS A 13 -31.84 -31.93 38.26
N SER A 14 -32.30 -32.84 37.40
CA SER A 14 -32.39 -32.61 35.96
C SER A 14 -33.84 -32.63 35.49
N PHE A 15 -34.23 -31.60 34.77
CA PHE A 15 -35.51 -31.48 34.07
C PHE A 15 -35.22 -31.49 32.57
N ASP A 16 -35.36 -32.66 31.95
CA ASP A 16 -35.06 -32.84 30.53
C ASP A 16 -36.32 -33.15 29.72
N SER A 17 -36.46 -32.48 28.58
CA SER A 17 -37.44 -32.80 27.53
C SER A 17 -38.90 -32.76 28.00
N ASN A 18 -39.21 -31.93 29.00
CA ASN A 18 -40.57 -31.75 29.48
C ASN A 18 -41.34 -30.77 28.60
N ALA A 19 -42.67 -30.93 28.52
CA ALA A 19 -43.50 -30.01 27.73
C ALA A 19 -44.80 -29.64 28.43
N SER A 20 -45.19 -28.37 28.28
CA SER A 20 -46.48 -27.82 28.72
C SER A 20 -47.25 -27.24 27.53
N GLY A 21 -48.57 -27.35 27.57
CA GLY A 21 -49.44 -26.70 26.60
C GLY A 21 -49.54 -25.18 26.79
N THR A 22 -49.33 -24.71 28.02
CA THR A 22 -49.45 -23.30 28.40
C THR A 22 -48.08 -22.75 28.82
N ASN A 23 -47.82 -22.61 30.12
CA ASN A 23 -46.62 -21.99 30.66
C ASN A 23 -45.75 -23.00 31.42
N GLY A 24 -44.45 -22.70 31.53
CA GLY A 24 -43.51 -23.46 32.37
C GLY A 24 -43.31 -24.89 31.87
N GLY A 25 -42.53 -25.08 30.81
CA GLY A 25 -42.27 -26.40 30.23
C GLY A 25 -41.69 -27.41 31.23
N ALA A 26 -40.84 -26.94 32.16
CA ALA A 26 -40.29 -27.73 33.26
C ALA A 26 -40.90 -27.36 34.61
N MET A 27 -41.05 -26.05 34.89
CA MET A 27 -41.45 -25.55 36.19
C MET A 27 -42.37 -24.33 36.09
N HIS A 28 -43.44 -24.35 36.88
CA HIS A 28 -44.34 -23.21 37.07
C HIS A 28 -44.43 -22.93 38.57
N ASN A 29 -44.06 -21.71 38.97
CA ASN A 29 -44.17 -21.20 40.33
C ASN A 29 -45.25 -20.12 40.40
N ALA A 30 -46.27 -20.34 41.22
CA ALA A 30 -47.30 -19.39 41.57
C ALA A 30 -47.27 -19.17 43.09
N ASP A 31 -47.07 -17.93 43.53
CA ASP A 31 -46.92 -17.59 44.96
C ASP A 31 -45.87 -18.48 45.68
N SER A 32 -44.78 -18.79 44.97
CA SER A 32 -43.83 -19.85 45.34
C SER A 32 -42.40 -19.44 45.01
N SER A 33 -41.47 -19.63 45.96
CA SER A 33 -40.07 -19.19 45.83
C SER A 33 -39.12 -20.35 46.11
N PRO A 34 -39.04 -21.37 45.23
CA PRO A 34 -38.17 -22.51 45.42
C PRO A 34 -36.68 -22.14 45.41
N SER A 35 -35.85 -22.97 46.05
CA SER A 35 -34.39 -22.86 46.04
C SER A 35 -33.78 -24.00 45.23
N LEU A 36 -32.93 -23.68 44.25
CA LEU A 36 -32.34 -24.63 43.33
C LEU A 36 -30.82 -24.51 43.33
N SER A 37 -30.13 -25.64 43.50
CA SER A 37 -28.67 -25.72 43.44
C SER A 37 -28.23 -26.85 42.52
N ASN A 38 -27.30 -26.58 41.60
CA ASN A 38 -26.77 -27.58 40.66
C ASN A 38 -27.87 -28.29 39.85
N CYS A 39 -28.87 -27.55 39.38
CA CYS A 39 -29.98 -28.11 38.61
C CYS A 39 -29.83 -27.82 37.12
N SER A 40 -30.22 -28.77 36.27
CA SER A 40 -30.20 -28.60 34.82
C SER A 40 -31.60 -28.64 34.24
N PHE A 41 -31.82 -27.76 33.28
CA PHE A 41 -33.07 -27.59 32.56
C PHE A 41 -32.79 -27.69 31.07
N LEU A 42 -33.04 -28.87 30.52
CA LEU A 42 -32.61 -29.26 29.19
C LEU A 42 -33.83 -29.49 28.29
N ASN A 43 -33.84 -28.90 27.09
CA ASN A 43 -34.82 -29.24 26.04
C ASN A 43 -36.30 -29.13 26.43
N ASN A 44 -36.66 -28.30 27.42
CA ASN A 44 -38.04 -28.18 27.86
C ASN A 44 -38.84 -27.22 26.96
N ALA A 45 -40.15 -27.42 26.83
CA ALA A 45 -40.97 -26.68 25.87
C ALA A 45 -42.33 -26.21 26.42
N ALA A 46 -42.60 -24.90 26.36
CA ALA A 46 -43.94 -24.33 26.47
C ALA A 46 -44.53 -24.16 25.07
N ARG A 47 -45.39 -25.08 24.62
CA ARG A 47 -45.79 -25.19 23.20
C ARG A 47 -46.53 -23.96 22.68
N ASN A 48 -47.43 -23.40 23.50
CA ASN A 48 -48.27 -22.25 23.15
C ASN A 48 -48.25 -21.12 24.21
N GLY A 49 -47.31 -21.13 25.16
CA GLY A 49 -47.23 -20.10 26.19
C GLY A 49 -45.81 -19.71 26.58
N ASN A 50 -45.68 -19.10 27.76
CA ASN A 50 -44.49 -18.36 28.19
C ASN A 50 -43.65 -19.17 29.19
N GLY A 51 -42.37 -18.84 29.31
CA GLY A 51 -41.44 -19.54 30.21
C GLY A 51 -41.17 -20.95 29.70
N GLY A 52 -40.34 -21.07 28.66
CA GLY A 52 -40.09 -22.32 27.94
C GLY A 52 -39.61 -23.43 28.84
N CYS A 53 -38.87 -23.05 29.88
CA CYS A 53 -38.53 -23.90 30.99
C CYS A 53 -39.19 -23.47 32.32
N VAL A 54 -38.86 -22.28 32.84
CA VAL A 54 -39.36 -21.79 34.14
C VAL A 54 -40.29 -20.61 33.95
N TYR A 55 -41.47 -20.67 34.57
CA TYR A 55 -42.43 -19.58 34.63
C TYR A 55 -42.72 -19.18 36.09
N ASN A 56 -42.43 -17.93 36.45
CA ASN A 56 -42.65 -17.36 37.77
C ASN A 56 -43.76 -16.31 37.71
N THR A 57 -44.78 -16.43 38.56
CA THR A 57 -45.87 -15.47 38.68
C THR A 57 -46.28 -15.22 40.12
N SER A 58 -47.01 -14.13 40.36
CA SER A 58 -47.67 -13.86 41.64
C SER A 58 -46.68 -13.76 42.80
N ASN A 59 -45.67 -12.88 42.67
CA ASN A 59 -44.61 -12.66 43.66
C ASN A 59 -43.63 -13.83 43.87
N SER A 60 -43.51 -14.74 42.90
CA SER A 60 -42.61 -15.90 42.97
C SER A 60 -41.16 -15.47 42.71
N SER A 61 -40.28 -15.66 43.70
CA SER A 61 -38.89 -15.17 43.65
C SER A 61 -37.89 -16.29 43.96
N PRO A 62 -37.73 -17.27 43.05
CA PRO A 62 -36.84 -18.40 43.28
C PRO A 62 -35.36 -17.99 43.34
N SER A 63 -34.56 -18.76 44.08
CA SER A 63 -33.11 -18.62 44.15
C SER A 63 -32.44 -19.77 43.40
N LEU A 64 -31.53 -19.46 42.48
CA LEU A 64 -30.84 -20.46 41.67
C LEU A 64 -29.33 -20.28 41.77
N THR A 65 -28.62 -21.38 42.03
CA THR A 65 -27.16 -21.40 42.08
C THR A 65 -26.61 -22.54 41.24
N ASN A 66 -25.61 -22.28 40.40
CA ASN A 66 -24.97 -23.28 39.54
C ASN A 66 -25.98 -24.02 38.64
N CYS A 67 -26.97 -23.31 38.10
CA CYS A 67 -28.02 -23.92 37.29
C CYS A 67 -27.82 -23.67 35.78
N LEU A 68 -28.21 -24.65 34.97
CA LEU A 68 -28.10 -24.60 33.51
C LEU A 68 -29.47 -24.58 32.83
N PHE A 69 -29.67 -23.66 31.91
CA PHE A 69 -30.82 -23.57 31.00
C PHE A 69 -30.35 -23.78 29.57
N LEU A 70 -30.53 -24.98 29.03
CA LEU A 70 -30.04 -25.36 27.70
C LEU A 70 -31.18 -25.76 26.77
N SER A 71 -31.24 -25.13 25.59
CA SER A 71 -32.13 -25.54 24.49
C SER A 71 -33.63 -25.58 24.83
N ASN A 72 -34.08 -24.73 25.76
CA ASN A 72 -35.50 -24.66 26.13
C ASN A 72 -36.29 -23.77 25.16
N THR A 73 -37.56 -24.08 24.90
CA THR A 73 -38.38 -23.45 23.86
C THR A 73 -39.68 -22.84 24.40
N ALA A 74 -39.99 -21.59 24.04
CA ALA A 74 -41.24 -20.89 24.43
C ALA A 74 -41.79 -19.95 23.36
N ASN A 75 -42.94 -19.32 23.64
CA ASN A 75 -43.37 -18.12 22.91
C ASN A 75 -42.74 -16.82 23.46
N ASN A 76 -42.40 -16.77 24.75
CA ASN A 76 -41.61 -15.70 25.40
C ASN A 76 -40.82 -16.29 26.56
N GLY A 77 -39.57 -15.83 26.79
CA GLY A 77 -38.73 -16.32 27.90
C GLY A 77 -38.34 -17.78 27.70
N GLY A 78 -37.52 -18.06 26.68
CA GLY A 78 -37.09 -19.42 26.32
C GLY A 78 -36.57 -20.22 27.51
N GLY A 79 -35.66 -19.62 28.29
CA GLY A 79 -35.18 -20.18 29.55
C GLY A 79 -36.08 -19.82 30.74
N MET A 80 -36.38 -18.53 30.92
CA MET A 80 -37.13 -18.07 32.10
C MET A 80 -38.09 -16.91 31.78
N TYR A 81 -39.28 -16.94 32.39
CA TYR A 81 -40.25 -15.85 32.29
C TYR A 81 -40.73 -15.44 33.69
N ASN A 82 -40.58 -14.14 34.00
CA ASN A 82 -40.92 -13.56 35.29
C ASN A 82 -42.07 -12.55 35.14
N PHE A 83 -43.13 -12.74 35.92
CA PHE A 83 -44.36 -11.98 35.81
C PHE A 83 -44.91 -11.57 37.17
N VAL A 84 -45.55 -10.40 37.25
CA VAL A 84 -46.28 -9.92 38.43
C VAL A 84 -45.38 -9.95 39.68
N SER A 85 -44.46 -8.99 39.75
CA SER A 85 -43.58 -8.78 40.90
C SER A 85 -42.74 -10.01 41.31
N SER A 86 -42.35 -10.82 40.33
CA SER A 86 -41.53 -12.02 40.53
C SER A 86 -40.05 -11.68 40.31
N ASN A 87 -39.21 -11.80 41.35
CA ASN A 87 -37.84 -11.27 41.37
C ASN A 87 -36.83 -12.38 41.67
N PRO A 88 -36.54 -13.30 40.72
CA PRO A 88 -35.60 -14.39 41.00
C PRO A 88 -34.17 -13.88 41.16
N ILE A 89 -33.37 -14.62 41.94
CA ILE A 89 -31.95 -14.36 42.16
C ILE A 89 -31.15 -15.52 41.56
N LEU A 90 -30.25 -15.21 40.63
CA LEU A 90 -29.43 -16.18 39.93
C LEU A 90 -27.95 -15.91 40.21
N THR A 91 -27.25 -16.92 40.69
CA THR A 91 -25.80 -16.89 40.91
C THR A 91 -25.17 -18.03 40.12
N ASN A 92 -24.08 -17.78 39.39
CA ASN A 92 -23.34 -18.82 38.68
C ASN A 92 -24.25 -19.62 37.72
N CYS A 93 -25.14 -18.98 36.97
CA CYS A 93 -26.07 -19.70 36.09
C CYS A 93 -25.71 -19.49 34.62
N SER A 94 -25.99 -20.49 33.78
CA SER A 94 -25.76 -20.42 32.33
C SER A 94 -27.06 -20.60 31.56
N PHE A 95 -27.31 -19.72 30.60
CA PHE A 95 -28.35 -19.84 29.59
C PHE A 95 -27.68 -19.98 28.23
N LEU A 96 -28.02 -21.05 27.53
CA LEU A 96 -27.45 -21.38 26.23
C LEU A 96 -28.53 -21.90 25.30
N ASN A 97 -28.59 -21.34 24.10
CA ASN A 97 -29.38 -21.86 22.98
C ASN A 97 -30.88 -21.99 23.28
N ASN A 98 -31.43 -21.22 24.22
CA ASN A 98 -32.86 -21.18 24.49
C ASN A 98 -33.58 -20.44 23.35
N PHE A 99 -34.67 -21.00 22.86
CA PHE A 99 -35.34 -20.60 21.63
C PHE A 99 -36.72 -20.01 21.87
N VAL A 100 -37.06 -18.97 21.10
CA VAL A 100 -38.40 -18.35 21.11
C VAL A 100 -39.04 -18.37 19.72
N LYS A 101 -40.28 -18.87 19.62
CA LYS A 101 -40.95 -19.18 18.34
C LYS A 101 -41.45 -17.98 17.52
N ASN A 102 -41.96 -16.94 18.16
CA ASN A 102 -42.65 -15.84 17.46
C ASN A 102 -41.80 -14.57 17.41
N SER A 103 -41.35 -14.10 18.57
CA SER A 103 -40.42 -12.98 18.78
C SER A 103 -40.18 -12.90 20.28
N GLY A 104 -38.93 -12.92 20.76
CA GLY A 104 -38.68 -12.80 22.20
C GLY A 104 -37.28 -13.22 22.58
N VAL A 105 -37.13 -13.56 23.86
CA VAL A 105 -35.86 -13.54 24.60
C VAL A 105 -35.63 -14.77 25.46
N SER A 106 -34.37 -15.00 25.86
CA SER A 106 -34.01 -16.06 26.81
C SER A 106 -34.66 -15.86 28.17
N MET A 107 -34.60 -14.62 28.67
CA MET A 107 -35.21 -14.20 29.92
C MET A 107 -36.13 -12.99 29.71
N ALA A 108 -37.41 -13.14 30.07
CA ALA A 108 -38.39 -12.07 29.89
C ALA A 108 -39.01 -11.65 31.23
N ASN A 109 -39.06 -10.33 31.48
CA ASN A 109 -39.50 -9.76 32.75
C ASN A 109 -40.63 -8.74 32.54
N PHE A 110 -41.78 -8.96 33.18
CA PHE A 110 -42.98 -8.15 32.98
C PHE A 110 -43.68 -7.80 34.30
N SER A 111 -44.34 -6.63 34.33
CA SER A 111 -45.19 -6.18 35.44
C SER A 111 -44.44 -6.09 36.77
N ASN A 112 -43.48 -5.18 36.87
CA ASN A 112 -42.64 -4.91 38.03
C ASN A 112 -41.80 -6.11 38.50
N SER A 113 -41.34 -6.96 37.57
CA SER A 113 -40.52 -8.14 37.87
C SER A 113 -39.05 -7.82 37.65
N ASN A 114 -38.22 -7.91 38.70
CA ASN A 114 -36.86 -7.38 38.73
C ASN A 114 -35.83 -8.44 39.14
N PRO A 115 -35.40 -9.32 38.22
CA PRO A 115 -34.42 -10.35 38.54
C PRO A 115 -33.01 -9.78 38.77
N THR A 116 -32.22 -10.50 39.58
CA THR A 116 -30.81 -10.19 39.86
C THR A 116 -29.91 -11.33 39.41
N LEU A 117 -28.88 -11.01 38.62
CA LEU A 117 -27.89 -11.95 38.12
C LEU A 117 -26.49 -11.59 38.65
N THR A 118 -25.77 -12.59 39.15
CA THR A 118 -24.34 -12.48 39.48
C THR A 118 -23.59 -13.69 38.95
N ASN A 119 -22.42 -13.49 38.33
CA ASN A 119 -21.63 -14.59 37.74
C ASN A 119 -22.42 -15.40 36.72
N CYS A 120 -23.34 -14.79 35.98
CA CYS A 120 -24.19 -15.51 35.02
C CYS A 120 -23.68 -15.33 33.59
N VAL A 121 -23.93 -16.33 32.74
CA VAL A 121 -23.63 -16.25 31.30
C VAL A 121 -24.92 -16.49 30.53
N LEU A 122 -25.33 -15.52 29.72
CA LEU A 122 -26.49 -15.64 28.83
C LEU A 122 -25.99 -15.44 27.39
N PHE A 123 -25.94 -16.51 26.61
CA PHE A 123 -25.30 -16.50 25.31
C PHE A 123 -25.99 -17.43 24.29
N GLU A 124 -25.92 -17.08 23.00
CA GLU A 124 -26.46 -17.87 21.87
C GLU A 124 -27.96 -18.22 21.97
N ASP A 125 -28.70 -17.51 22.81
CA ASP A 125 -30.14 -17.68 22.93
C ASP A 125 -30.83 -17.12 21.68
N ARG A 126 -31.64 -17.97 21.02
CA ARG A 126 -32.18 -17.71 19.69
C ARG A 126 -33.50 -16.96 19.80
N GLY A 127 -33.40 -15.64 19.66
CA GLY A 127 -34.48 -14.66 19.75
C GLY A 127 -34.06 -13.31 19.14
N GLN A 128 -34.94 -12.30 19.18
CA GLN A 128 -34.57 -10.96 18.68
C GLN A 128 -33.60 -10.25 19.64
N ASN A 129 -33.74 -10.51 20.94
CA ASN A 129 -32.88 -10.04 22.04
C ASN A 129 -32.64 -11.22 23.01
N THR A 130 -31.66 -11.12 23.92
CA THR A 130 -31.40 -12.13 24.96
C THR A 130 -32.24 -11.85 26.22
N ILE A 131 -32.51 -10.58 26.52
CA ILE A 131 -33.31 -10.09 27.65
C ILE A 131 -34.37 -9.09 27.16
N VAL A 132 -35.56 -9.11 27.77
CA VAL A 132 -36.57 -8.05 27.62
C VAL A 132 -37.19 -7.73 28.99
N ASN A 133 -37.28 -6.43 29.26
CA ASN A 133 -37.97 -5.87 30.41
C ASN A 133 -39.14 -4.97 29.97
N SER A 134 -40.31 -5.13 30.61
CA SER A 134 -41.49 -4.31 30.32
C SER A 134 -42.40 -4.12 31.53
N GLY A 135 -43.25 -3.09 31.49
CA GLY A 135 -44.16 -2.75 32.59
C GLY A 135 -43.42 -2.46 33.89
N ASN A 136 -42.47 -1.51 33.86
CA ASN A 136 -41.60 -1.10 34.96
C ASN A 136 -40.71 -2.22 35.55
N SER A 137 -40.42 -3.24 34.74
CA SER A 137 -39.47 -4.29 35.10
C SER A 137 -38.04 -3.85 34.73
N THR A 138 -37.04 -4.36 35.44
CA THR A 138 -35.62 -4.13 35.18
C THR A 138 -34.80 -5.36 35.56
N LEU A 139 -33.82 -5.75 34.75
CA LEU A 139 -32.82 -6.74 35.15
C LEU A 139 -31.58 -6.04 35.71
N THR A 140 -31.09 -6.49 36.87
CA THR A 140 -29.79 -6.05 37.42
C THR A 140 -28.78 -7.19 37.34
N ALA A 141 -27.67 -6.96 36.65
CA ALA A 141 -26.58 -7.92 36.50
C ALA A 141 -25.28 -7.35 37.05
N THR A 142 -24.47 -8.22 37.64
CA THR A 142 -23.10 -7.90 38.06
C THR A 142 -22.19 -9.06 37.72
N TYR A 143 -20.95 -8.82 37.32
CA TYR A 143 -19.99 -9.88 37.00
C TYR A 143 -20.61 -10.95 36.08
N SER A 144 -21.35 -10.53 35.05
CA SER A 144 -22.08 -11.44 34.16
C SER A 144 -21.70 -11.18 32.70
N LEU A 145 -21.77 -12.21 31.87
CA LEU A 145 -21.40 -12.17 30.46
C LEU A 145 -22.64 -12.29 29.57
N PHE A 146 -22.74 -11.38 28.61
CA PHE A 146 -23.83 -11.33 27.64
C PHE A 146 -23.33 -11.29 26.19
N GLU A 147 -24.22 -11.61 25.26
CA GLU A 147 -24.08 -11.27 23.84
C GLU A 147 -23.83 -9.76 23.66
N ALA A 148 -22.96 -9.38 22.72
CA ALA A 148 -22.61 -7.97 22.47
C ALA A 148 -23.79 -7.08 22.05
N THR A 149 -24.87 -7.68 21.54
CA THR A 149 -26.09 -6.97 21.16
C THR A 149 -27.05 -6.76 22.33
N GLU A 150 -26.80 -7.36 23.49
CA GLU A 150 -27.68 -7.28 24.65
C GLU A 150 -27.48 -5.95 25.40
N THR A 151 -28.58 -5.26 25.68
CA THR A 151 -28.57 -3.90 26.26
C THR A 151 -29.64 -3.67 27.32
N ASP A 152 -30.60 -4.59 27.50
CA ASP A 152 -31.74 -4.41 28.40
C ASP A 152 -31.43 -4.95 29.81
N TYR A 153 -30.35 -4.43 30.40
CA TYR A 153 -29.96 -4.70 31.79
C TYR A 153 -29.21 -3.50 32.40
N THR A 154 -29.11 -3.50 33.72
CA THR A 154 -28.37 -2.49 34.49
C THR A 154 -27.35 -3.18 35.42
N GLY A 155 -26.49 -2.39 36.05
CA GLY A 155 -25.46 -2.88 36.98
C GLY A 155 -24.04 -2.71 36.44
N SER A 156 -23.06 -3.29 37.13
CA SER A 156 -21.63 -3.00 36.91
C SER A 156 -20.79 -4.28 36.78
N ASN A 157 -19.59 -4.13 36.19
CA ASN A 157 -18.63 -5.23 35.98
C ASN A 157 -19.19 -6.37 35.12
N ASN A 158 -20.11 -6.06 34.21
CA ASN A 158 -20.58 -7.03 33.21
C ASN A 158 -19.69 -6.96 31.97
N LEU A 159 -19.53 -8.10 31.30
CA LEU A 159 -18.80 -8.22 30.06
C LEU A 159 -19.76 -8.53 28.91
N THR A 160 -19.32 -8.20 27.70
CA THR A 160 -20.03 -8.55 26.47
C THR A 160 -19.07 -9.14 25.45
N THR A 161 -19.51 -10.12 24.68
CA THR A 161 -18.71 -10.73 23.61
C THR A 161 -19.56 -11.05 22.37
N THR A 162 -18.93 -11.10 21.20
CA THR A 162 -19.55 -11.59 19.95
C THR A 162 -19.23 -13.05 19.66
N VAL A 163 -18.39 -13.67 20.51
CA VAL A 163 -17.84 -15.01 20.31
C VAL A 163 -18.32 -15.89 21.45
N SER A 164 -18.80 -17.09 21.11
CA SER A 164 -19.28 -18.07 22.10
C SER A 164 -18.29 -18.25 23.24
N PRO A 165 -18.69 -18.08 24.52
CA PRO A 165 -17.85 -18.43 25.65
C PRO A 165 -17.80 -19.94 25.89
N PHE A 166 -18.62 -20.71 25.16
CA PHE A 166 -18.79 -22.14 25.35
C PHE A 166 -18.06 -22.98 24.29
N ASP A 167 -17.84 -24.26 24.59
CA ASP A 167 -17.19 -25.20 23.67
C ASP A 167 -18.06 -25.57 22.45
N SER A 168 -19.39 -25.48 22.59
CA SER A 168 -20.37 -25.88 21.60
C SER A 168 -21.76 -25.36 21.94
N PHE A 169 -22.68 -25.36 20.98
CA PHE A 169 -24.10 -24.98 21.18
C PHE A 169 -24.89 -25.95 22.09
N THR A 170 -24.30 -27.09 22.48
CA THR A 170 -24.96 -28.17 23.23
C THR A 170 -24.36 -28.40 24.61
N SER A 171 -23.36 -27.61 24.99
CA SER A 171 -22.67 -27.72 26.27
C SER A 171 -22.27 -26.33 26.72
N ALA A 172 -22.60 -25.99 27.97
CA ALA A 172 -22.20 -24.71 28.55
C ALA A 172 -20.83 -24.80 29.26
N GLN A 173 -20.01 -25.81 28.93
CA GLN A 173 -18.61 -25.83 29.35
C GLN A 173 -17.87 -24.67 28.68
N LEU A 174 -17.07 -23.95 29.46
CA LEU A 174 -16.30 -22.83 28.93
C LEU A 174 -15.19 -23.34 28.00
N ARG A 175 -15.03 -22.68 26.85
CA ARG A 175 -13.91 -22.95 25.96
C ARG A 175 -12.62 -22.29 26.46
N PHE A 176 -11.47 -22.76 25.97
CA PHE A 176 -10.20 -22.09 26.18
C PHE A 176 -10.25 -20.62 25.72
N CYS A 177 -9.70 -19.70 26.51
CA CYS A 177 -9.78 -18.24 26.35
C CYS A 177 -11.19 -17.64 26.37
N SER A 178 -12.18 -18.35 26.90
CA SER A 178 -13.51 -17.78 27.09
C SER A 178 -13.43 -16.50 27.94
N PRO A 179 -14.13 -15.42 27.57
CA PRO A 179 -14.18 -14.19 28.36
C PRO A 179 -14.93 -14.37 29.70
N ALA A 180 -15.50 -15.54 29.96
CA ALA A 180 -16.09 -15.89 31.24
C ALA A 180 -15.06 -16.41 32.26
N ILE A 181 -13.86 -16.80 31.82
CA ILE A 181 -12.85 -17.44 32.66
C ILE A 181 -12.15 -16.39 33.54
N ASP A 182 -12.14 -16.59 34.86
CA ASP A 182 -11.58 -15.76 35.93
C ASP A 182 -12.13 -14.35 36.10
N GLU A 183 -13.27 -14.07 35.49
CA GLU A 183 -13.84 -12.72 35.48
C GLU A 183 -15.05 -12.60 36.43
N GLY A 184 -15.35 -13.63 37.23
CA GLY A 184 -16.45 -13.63 38.18
C GLY A 184 -16.11 -13.03 39.56
N ASP A 185 -17.14 -12.75 40.34
CA ASP A 185 -17.05 -12.30 41.72
C ASP A 185 -16.99 -13.49 42.69
N ASP A 186 -15.81 -13.69 43.28
CA ASP A 186 -15.56 -14.69 44.31
C ASP A 186 -16.48 -14.53 45.54
N SER A 187 -16.88 -13.29 45.88
CA SER A 187 -17.66 -13.00 47.08
C SER A 187 -19.11 -13.47 46.98
N ALA A 188 -19.62 -13.61 45.75
CA ALA A 188 -20.96 -14.12 45.48
C ALA A 188 -21.05 -15.65 45.50
N ASN A 189 -19.92 -16.37 45.55
CA ASN A 189 -19.92 -17.82 45.51
C ASN A 189 -20.29 -18.45 46.86
N GLY A 190 -21.41 -19.18 46.88
CA GLY A 190 -21.87 -19.95 48.04
C GLY A 190 -21.55 -21.46 47.98
N THR A 191 -20.84 -21.94 46.96
CA THR A 191 -20.73 -23.39 46.66
C THR A 191 -19.29 -23.88 46.54
N VAL A 192 -19.06 -25.15 46.87
CA VAL A 192 -17.73 -25.80 46.79
C VAL A 192 -17.44 -26.41 45.43
N THR A 193 -18.48 -26.83 44.71
CA THR A 193 -18.37 -27.46 43.38
C THR A 193 -19.27 -26.77 42.36
N ASP A 194 -18.85 -26.79 41.11
CA ASP A 194 -19.65 -26.35 39.96
C ASP A 194 -20.72 -27.41 39.58
N LEU A 195 -21.46 -27.16 38.50
CA LEU A 195 -22.49 -28.07 38.01
C LEU A 195 -21.95 -29.44 37.54
N ALA A 196 -20.67 -29.51 37.13
CA ALA A 196 -20.01 -30.78 36.77
C ALA A 196 -19.47 -31.54 37.99
N GLY A 197 -19.53 -30.95 39.19
CA GLY A 197 -18.96 -31.50 40.41
C GLY A 197 -17.47 -31.21 40.57
N ASN A 198 -16.88 -30.37 39.72
CA ASN A 198 -15.49 -29.92 39.83
C ASN A 198 -15.37 -28.81 40.88
N PRO A 199 -14.17 -28.53 41.43
CA PRO A 199 -13.97 -27.39 42.33
C PRO A 199 -14.51 -26.10 41.71
N ARG A 200 -15.41 -25.39 42.42
CA ARG A 200 -16.03 -24.15 41.91
C ARG A 200 -15.08 -22.95 41.90
N LYS A 201 -13.94 -23.08 42.56
CA LYS A 201 -12.93 -22.05 42.63
C LYS A 201 -11.58 -22.71 42.49
N LEU A 202 -11.08 -22.77 41.26
CA LEU A 202 -9.69 -23.14 41.02
C LEU A 202 -8.78 -21.91 41.16
N ARG A 203 -9.26 -20.77 40.68
CA ARG A 203 -8.55 -19.48 40.65
C ARG A 203 -9.52 -18.37 41.06
N THR A 204 -9.73 -17.33 40.24
CA THR A 204 -10.94 -16.50 40.39
C THR A 204 -12.09 -17.29 39.79
N ILE A 205 -13.27 -17.25 40.40
CA ILE A 205 -14.43 -17.98 39.88
C ILE A 205 -14.77 -17.55 38.45
N ASP A 206 -15.12 -18.53 37.62
CA ASP A 206 -15.60 -18.25 36.27
C ASP A 206 -17.08 -17.86 36.28
N MET A 207 -17.49 -17.01 35.35
CA MET A 207 -18.90 -16.75 35.10
C MET A 207 -19.58 -17.99 34.51
N GLY A 208 -20.79 -18.30 34.97
CA GLY A 208 -21.63 -19.38 34.47
C GLY A 208 -21.73 -20.58 35.42
N ALA A 209 -22.38 -21.65 34.97
CA ALA A 209 -22.64 -22.84 35.79
C ALA A 209 -21.43 -23.77 35.97
N TYR A 210 -20.39 -23.60 35.15
CA TYR A 210 -19.20 -24.45 35.11
C TYR A 210 -17.95 -23.63 35.40
N GLU A 211 -16.95 -24.28 36.01
CA GLU A 211 -15.60 -23.75 36.19
C GLU A 211 -14.65 -24.45 35.20
N PHE A 212 -13.91 -23.69 34.43
CA PHE A 212 -12.90 -24.15 33.49
C PHE A 212 -11.72 -24.78 34.22
N GLN A 213 -11.56 -26.09 34.02
CA GLN A 213 -10.51 -26.88 34.68
C GLN A 213 -9.19 -26.93 33.89
N GLY A 214 -9.13 -26.33 32.70
CA GLY A 214 -7.94 -26.40 31.83
C GLY A 214 -6.78 -25.53 32.33
N ALA A 215 -5.55 -25.97 32.07
CA ALA A 215 -4.37 -25.15 32.28
C ALA A 215 -4.22 -24.12 31.15
N PHE A 216 -3.87 -22.87 31.49
CA PHE A 216 -3.47 -21.89 30.48
C PHE A 216 -2.17 -22.34 29.81
N SER A 217 -2.23 -22.64 28.51
CA SER A 217 -1.04 -22.73 27.67
C SER A 217 -0.90 -21.42 26.91
N PRO A 218 -0.15 -20.43 27.44
CA PRO A 218 0.11 -19.19 26.71
C PRO A 218 0.84 -19.53 25.41
N TYR A 219 0.37 -18.95 24.29
CA TYR A 219 1.09 -19.03 23.03
C TYR A 219 1.72 -17.67 22.71
N THR A 220 2.83 -17.72 21.97
CA THR A 220 3.65 -16.55 21.69
C THR A 220 3.77 -16.32 20.19
N ALA A 221 4.01 -15.06 19.81
CA ALA A 221 4.25 -14.65 18.43
C ALA A 221 5.56 -13.88 18.31
N THR A 222 6.37 -14.23 17.30
CA THR A 222 7.64 -13.56 17.02
C THR A 222 7.70 -13.09 15.58
N LEU A 223 7.96 -11.81 15.36
CA LEU A 223 8.16 -11.22 14.04
C LEU A 223 9.64 -11.20 13.64
N SER A 224 9.88 -11.58 12.40
CA SER A 224 11.20 -11.62 11.76
C SER A 224 11.09 -11.31 10.27
N GLY A 225 12.21 -11.40 9.54
CA GLY A 225 12.30 -11.08 8.11
C GLY A 225 12.91 -9.70 7.86
N GLY A 226 12.46 -9.04 6.79
CA GLY A 226 13.03 -7.79 6.33
C GLY A 226 14.22 -7.98 5.38
N GLY A 227 15.23 -7.11 5.48
CA GLY A 227 16.44 -7.15 4.65
C GLY A 227 16.70 -5.85 3.89
N THR A 228 17.63 -5.89 2.94
CA THR A 228 18.00 -4.72 2.12
C THR A 228 17.32 -4.78 0.76
N ILE A 229 16.63 -3.72 0.36
CA ILE A 229 15.99 -3.58 -0.95
C ILE A 229 16.43 -2.29 -1.63
N SER A 230 16.43 -2.27 -2.96
CA SER A 230 16.50 -1.03 -3.73
C SER A 230 15.14 -0.30 -3.67
N LEU A 231 15.12 1.01 -3.88
CA LEU A 231 13.87 1.76 -3.99
C LEU A 231 12.94 1.14 -5.05
N GLY A 232 11.72 0.76 -4.65
CA GLY A 232 10.75 0.04 -5.49
C GLY A 232 10.83 -1.49 -5.40
N GLY A 233 11.75 -2.05 -4.61
CA GLY A 233 11.83 -3.48 -4.33
C GLY A 233 10.79 -3.96 -3.31
N SER A 234 10.84 -5.26 -3.00
CA SER A 234 9.97 -5.90 -2.01
C SER A 234 10.76 -6.80 -1.08
N ALA A 235 10.35 -6.88 0.18
CA ALA A 235 10.83 -7.83 1.18
C ALA A 235 9.64 -8.58 1.80
N ASN A 236 9.93 -9.60 2.61
CA ASN A 236 8.90 -10.35 3.33
C ASN A 236 9.09 -10.21 4.84
N LEU A 237 7.99 -10.00 5.54
CA LEU A 237 7.88 -10.24 6.97
C LEU A 237 7.47 -11.69 7.21
N ILE A 238 7.90 -12.27 8.32
CA ILE A 238 7.55 -13.62 8.75
C ILE A 238 7.20 -13.59 10.23
N VAL A 239 5.98 -14.03 10.56
CA VAL A 239 5.52 -14.21 11.94
C VAL A 239 5.49 -15.69 12.29
N THR A 240 6.18 -16.07 13.35
CA THR A 240 6.25 -17.45 13.83
C THR A 240 5.50 -17.57 15.15
N LEU A 241 4.55 -18.50 15.21
CA LEU A 241 3.72 -18.78 16.38
C LEU A 241 4.19 -20.06 17.09
N SER A 242 4.15 -20.05 18.42
CA SER A 242 4.40 -21.22 19.28
C SER A 242 3.18 -21.49 20.15
N GLY A 243 2.29 -22.37 19.68
CA GLY A 243 0.97 -22.65 20.27
C GLY A 243 -0.14 -21.88 19.56
N GLY A 244 -1.37 -21.92 20.11
CA GLY A 244 -2.56 -21.32 19.49
C GLY A 244 -3.16 -22.21 18.39
N SER A 245 -4.33 -21.80 17.89
CA SER A 245 -5.06 -22.53 16.84
C SER A 245 -5.12 -21.75 15.53
N ASP A 246 -4.55 -22.32 14.46
CA ASP A 246 -4.57 -21.76 13.11
C ASP A 246 -6.00 -21.73 12.50
N PRO A 247 -6.36 -20.70 11.72
CA PRO A 247 -5.52 -19.58 11.28
C PRO A 247 -5.53 -18.37 12.23
N TYR A 248 -4.53 -17.50 12.09
CA TYR A 248 -4.33 -16.34 12.96
C TYR A 248 -4.77 -15.03 12.28
N ALA A 249 -5.16 -14.04 13.08
CA ALA A 249 -5.24 -12.64 12.65
C ALA A 249 -4.00 -11.90 13.19
N VAL A 250 -3.12 -11.47 12.29
CA VAL A 250 -1.88 -10.76 12.66
C VAL A 250 -2.05 -9.27 12.41
N VAL A 251 -1.77 -8.45 13.42
CA VAL A 251 -1.66 -7.00 13.27
C VAL A 251 -0.21 -6.59 13.52
N TYR A 252 0.38 -5.90 12.54
CA TYR A 252 1.73 -5.35 12.65
C TYR A 252 1.74 -3.85 12.33
N SER A 253 2.73 -3.13 12.84
CA SER A 253 2.91 -1.70 12.62
C SER A 253 4.20 -1.42 11.88
N ASP A 254 4.21 -0.39 11.04
CA ASP A 254 5.40 0.19 10.41
C ASP A 254 5.97 1.39 11.22
N GLY A 255 5.42 1.64 12.41
CA GLY A 255 5.72 2.79 13.27
C GLY A 255 4.81 4.01 13.04
N SER A 256 4.00 4.01 11.98
CA SER A 256 3.05 5.09 11.66
C SER A 256 1.60 4.58 11.56
N ALA A 257 1.40 3.43 10.93
CA ALA A 257 0.11 2.80 10.70
C ALA A 257 0.16 1.30 11.02
N ASN A 258 -1.02 0.74 11.27
CA ASN A 258 -1.19 -0.70 11.50
C ASN A 258 -1.76 -1.36 10.25
N ALA A 259 -1.27 -2.56 9.96
CA ALA A 259 -1.78 -3.41 8.89
C ALA A 259 -2.24 -4.75 9.48
N THR A 260 -3.33 -5.29 8.93
CA THR A 260 -3.93 -6.56 9.36
C THR A 260 -3.78 -7.61 8.28
N VAL A 261 -3.34 -8.80 8.66
CA VAL A 261 -3.30 -10.00 7.83
C VAL A 261 -4.30 -11.00 8.42
N PRO A 262 -5.53 -11.06 7.90
CA PRO A 262 -6.50 -12.07 8.32
C PRO A 262 -6.09 -13.43 7.78
N HIS A 263 -6.43 -14.49 8.52
CA HIS A 263 -6.20 -15.88 8.12
C HIS A 263 -4.73 -16.23 7.84
N TYR A 264 -3.81 -15.65 8.60
CA TYR A 264 -2.38 -15.90 8.52
C TYR A 264 -2.03 -17.31 9.01
N THR A 265 -1.19 -18.01 8.24
CA THR A 265 -0.58 -19.28 8.64
C THR A 265 0.83 -19.04 9.17
N SER A 266 1.15 -19.60 10.33
CA SER A 266 2.48 -19.46 10.97
C SER A 266 3.62 -19.76 9.99
N GLY A 267 4.56 -18.81 9.87
CA GLY A 267 5.70 -18.89 8.96
C GLY A 267 5.45 -18.47 7.50
N ALA A 268 4.23 -18.06 7.13
CA ALA A 268 3.95 -17.56 5.78
C ALA A 268 4.59 -16.19 5.50
N ASN A 269 4.90 -15.92 4.23
CA ASN A 269 5.46 -14.63 3.83
C ASN A 269 4.38 -13.54 3.78
N ILE A 270 4.65 -12.39 4.39
CA ILE A 270 3.86 -11.17 4.24
C ILE A 270 4.68 -10.18 3.38
N PRO A 271 4.35 -9.99 2.09
CA PRO A 271 5.11 -9.11 1.20
C PRO A 271 4.89 -7.64 1.54
N ILE A 272 5.98 -6.87 1.57
CA ILE A 272 6.00 -5.43 1.83
C ILE A 272 6.97 -4.70 0.89
N SER A 273 6.66 -3.44 0.57
CA SER A 273 7.47 -2.59 -0.34
C SER A 273 7.59 -1.16 0.22
N PRO A 274 8.28 -0.95 1.34
CA PRO A 274 8.48 0.38 1.88
C PRO A 274 9.35 1.25 0.95
N THR A 275 9.08 2.55 0.93
CA THR A 275 9.85 3.54 0.12
C THR A 275 10.99 4.18 0.89
N VAL A 276 11.04 3.99 2.20
CA VAL A 276 12.10 4.44 3.11
C VAL A 276 12.46 3.31 4.07
N THR A 277 13.64 3.37 4.68
CA THR A 277 14.04 2.37 5.70
C THR A 277 13.00 2.35 6.82
N THR A 278 12.40 1.18 7.05
CA THR A 278 11.23 1.01 7.92
C THR A 278 11.40 -0.20 8.82
N THR A 279 11.10 -0.06 10.10
CA THR A 279 11.12 -1.14 11.09
C THR A 279 9.70 -1.50 11.48
N TYR A 280 9.39 -2.80 11.39
CA TYR A 280 8.08 -3.36 11.66
C TYR A 280 8.07 -4.10 13.00
N THR A 281 6.96 -3.97 13.74
CA THR A 281 6.71 -4.63 15.03
C THR A 281 5.31 -5.24 15.07
N LEU A 282 5.09 -6.25 15.93
CA LEU A 282 3.75 -6.80 16.16
C LEU A 282 2.96 -5.90 17.11
N VAL A 283 1.65 -5.81 16.86
CA VAL A 283 0.68 -5.07 17.70
C VAL A 283 -0.25 -6.04 18.42
N SER A 284 -0.85 -6.97 17.69
CA SER A 284 -1.66 -8.07 18.25
C SER A 284 -1.58 -9.28 17.34
N VAL A 285 -1.73 -10.47 17.92
CA VAL A 285 -1.95 -11.69 17.15
C VAL A 285 -3.03 -12.50 17.85
N GLU A 286 -4.13 -12.72 17.14
CA GLU A 286 -5.28 -13.49 17.60
C GLU A 286 -5.33 -14.83 16.86
N ASP A 287 -5.74 -15.90 17.53
CA ASP A 287 -5.98 -17.19 16.90
C ASP A 287 -7.43 -17.33 16.43
N ARG A 288 -7.81 -18.45 15.81
CA ARG A 288 -9.18 -18.66 15.30
C ARG A 288 -10.28 -18.65 16.35
N ASN A 289 -9.91 -18.73 17.63
CA ASN A 289 -10.82 -18.72 18.77
C ASN A 289 -10.74 -17.37 19.51
N ASP A 290 -10.15 -16.35 18.89
CA ASP A 290 -9.95 -15.02 19.46
C ASP A 290 -9.14 -15.03 20.76
N CYS A 291 -8.35 -16.09 20.99
CA CYS A 291 -7.30 -16.03 21.98
C CYS A 291 -6.28 -15.00 21.51
N VAL A 292 -5.79 -14.15 22.42
CA VAL A 292 -4.70 -13.22 22.12
C VAL A 292 -3.37 -13.84 22.55
N ALA A 293 -2.34 -13.72 21.72
CA ALA A 293 -1.00 -14.17 22.06
C ALA A 293 -0.50 -13.46 23.33
N SER A 294 -0.01 -14.22 24.30
CA SER A 294 0.41 -13.67 25.61
C SER A 294 1.68 -12.83 25.52
N THR A 295 2.50 -13.09 24.51
CA THR A 295 3.80 -12.45 24.31
C THR A 295 4.03 -12.20 22.83
N LEU A 296 4.26 -10.93 22.50
CA LEU A 296 4.69 -10.49 21.17
C LEU A 296 6.17 -10.10 21.25
N SER A 297 6.98 -10.57 20.31
CA SER A 297 8.41 -10.27 20.30
C SER A 297 8.99 -10.16 18.88
N GLY A 298 10.26 -9.77 18.79
CA GLY A 298 10.95 -9.58 17.52
C GLY A 298 10.57 -8.30 16.79
N SER A 299 11.32 -8.03 15.72
CA SER A 299 11.09 -6.92 14.79
C SER A 299 11.75 -7.26 13.47
N ALA A 300 11.32 -6.62 12.40
CA ALA A 300 11.90 -6.77 11.08
C ALA A 300 12.22 -5.39 10.51
N THR A 301 13.44 -5.17 10.05
CA THR A 301 13.84 -3.90 9.43
C THR A 301 14.09 -4.10 7.95
N VAL A 302 13.42 -3.31 7.12
CA VAL A 302 13.71 -3.22 5.68
C VAL A 302 14.51 -1.96 5.43
N ILE A 303 15.74 -2.13 4.96
CA ILE A 303 16.65 -1.04 4.60
C ILE A 303 16.40 -0.72 3.12
N VAL A 304 15.95 0.51 2.83
CA VAL A 304 15.73 0.96 1.46
C VAL A 304 16.96 1.74 1.01
N GLN A 305 17.70 1.16 0.05
CA GLN A 305 18.82 1.82 -0.60
C GLN A 305 18.31 2.72 -1.72
N THR A 306 18.41 4.03 -1.52
CA THR A 306 18.25 5.01 -2.60
C THR A 306 19.55 5.10 -3.41
N PRO A 307 19.50 5.14 -4.75
CA PRO A 307 20.70 5.31 -5.57
C PRO A 307 21.45 6.60 -5.19
N PRO A 308 22.79 6.59 -5.18
CA PRO A 308 23.56 7.77 -4.84
C PRO A 308 23.34 8.90 -5.85
N ILE A 309 23.16 10.12 -5.34
CA ILE A 309 23.14 11.35 -6.12
C ILE A 309 24.59 11.84 -6.25
N ARG A 310 25.02 12.12 -7.49
CA ARG A 310 26.32 12.73 -7.78
C ARG A 310 26.14 14.19 -8.17
N TYR A 311 26.88 15.08 -7.54
CA TYR A 311 26.78 16.52 -7.74
C TYR A 311 27.92 17.04 -8.62
N VAL A 312 27.60 17.95 -9.55
CA VAL A 312 28.54 18.53 -10.50
C VAL A 312 28.40 20.05 -10.54
N ASP A 313 29.50 20.80 -10.34
CA ASP A 313 29.51 22.27 -10.31
C ASP A 313 30.74 22.84 -11.02
N ALA A 314 30.53 23.52 -12.15
CA ALA A 314 31.61 24.11 -12.95
C ALA A 314 32.40 25.20 -12.19
N ASN A 315 31.80 25.81 -11.15
CA ASN A 315 32.45 26.85 -10.34
C ASN A 315 33.42 26.29 -9.30
N ARG A 316 33.52 24.96 -9.15
CA ARG A 316 34.53 24.34 -8.30
C ARG A 316 35.94 24.78 -8.75
N PRO A 317 36.87 25.07 -7.82
CA PRO A 317 38.23 25.48 -8.19
C PRO A 317 38.99 24.34 -8.89
N ASP A 318 38.76 23.10 -8.47
CA ASP A 318 39.39 21.87 -8.95
C ASP A 318 38.39 20.70 -8.98
N ASP A 319 38.80 19.54 -9.50
CA ASP A 319 37.97 18.34 -9.64
C ASP A 319 38.24 17.27 -8.56
N ILE A 320 38.71 17.66 -7.37
CA ILE A 320 39.08 16.69 -6.32
C ILE A 320 37.89 16.23 -5.45
N GLY A 321 36.72 16.83 -5.65
CA GLY A 321 35.48 16.47 -4.95
C GLY A 321 35.07 15.02 -5.23
N ASN A 322 34.43 14.35 -4.25
CA ASN A 322 33.95 12.97 -4.40
C ASN A 322 32.56 12.87 -5.07
N GLY A 323 31.94 14.01 -5.39
CA GLY A 323 30.64 14.10 -6.01
C GLY A 323 29.47 13.80 -5.08
N LEU A 324 29.63 13.56 -3.78
CA LEU A 324 28.53 13.10 -2.91
C LEU A 324 27.75 14.23 -2.20
N SER A 325 28.12 15.48 -2.44
CA SER A 325 27.39 16.67 -1.98
C SER A 325 27.78 17.87 -2.84
N TRP A 326 27.00 18.96 -2.85
CA TRP A 326 27.41 20.22 -3.52
C TRP A 326 28.76 20.76 -3.04
N ALA A 327 29.03 20.68 -1.73
CA ALA A 327 30.30 21.12 -1.14
C ALA A 327 31.51 20.30 -1.64
N LYS A 328 31.28 19.07 -2.11
CA LYS A 328 32.28 18.15 -2.66
C LYS A 328 31.93 17.71 -4.08
N ALA A 329 31.23 18.54 -4.84
CA ALA A 329 30.83 18.23 -6.22
C ALA A 329 32.05 18.01 -7.12
N HIS A 330 31.89 17.20 -8.17
CA HIS A 330 32.85 17.17 -9.27
C HIS A 330 32.80 18.49 -10.04
N LYS A 331 33.93 18.98 -10.54
CA LYS A 331 34.00 20.11 -11.45
C LYS A 331 33.57 19.72 -12.85
N TYR A 332 33.98 18.55 -13.31
CA TYR A 332 33.71 18.09 -14.67
C TYR A 332 32.58 17.06 -14.68
N LEU A 333 31.59 17.25 -15.56
CA LEU A 333 30.51 16.28 -15.77
C LEU A 333 31.06 14.92 -16.21
N GLN A 334 32.13 14.90 -17.01
CA GLN A 334 32.76 13.65 -17.46
C GLN A 334 33.29 12.80 -16.29
N THR A 335 33.77 13.43 -15.21
CA THR A 335 34.25 12.73 -14.01
C THR A 335 33.08 12.08 -13.28
N ALA A 336 31.97 12.79 -13.11
CA ALA A 336 30.76 12.25 -12.51
C ALA A 336 30.16 11.11 -13.35
N LEU A 337 30.11 11.27 -14.67
CA LEU A 337 29.70 10.22 -15.60
C LEU A 337 30.59 9.00 -15.48
N THR A 338 31.91 9.16 -15.38
CA THR A 338 32.85 8.05 -15.21
C THR A 338 32.58 7.29 -13.91
N ALA A 339 32.28 7.99 -12.82
CA ALA A 339 31.98 7.39 -11.52
C ALA A 339 30.57 6.77 -11.41
N ALA A 340 29.61 7.21 -12.24
CA ALA A 340 28.22 6.79 -12.16
C ALA A 340 27.99 5.32 -12.56
N GLN A 341 27.06 4.68 -11.87
CA GLN A 341 26.56 3.32 -12.13
C GLN A 341 25.07 3.36 -12.51
N SER A 342 24.57 2.30 -13.15
CA SER A 342 23.14 2.20 -13.49
C SER A 342 22.27 2.37 -12.24
N GLY A 343 21.26 3.23 -12.32
CA GLY A 343 20.43 3.65 -11.19
C GLY A 343 20.83 5.01 -10.57
N ASP A 344 22.08 5.44 -10.73
CA ASP A 344 22.57 6.72 -10.18
C ASP A 344 21.85 7.93 -10.80
N GLN A 345 21.79 9.00 -10.01
CA GLN A 345 21.43 10.32 -10.51
C GLN A 345 22.67 11.23 -10.53
N ILE A 346 22.75 12.11 -11.53
CA ILE A 346 23.74 13.18 -11.60
C ILE A 346 23.00 14.51 -11.63
N TRP A 347 23.23 15.35 -10.63
CA TRP A 347 22.66 16.69 -10.50
C TRP A 347 23.72 17.72 -10.85
N VAL A 348 23.43 18.54 -11.86
CA VAL A 348 24.39 19.44 -12.49
C VAL A 348 23.96 20.88 -12.24
N ALA A 349 24.86 21.67 -11.65
CA ALA A 349 24.63 23.08 -11.43
C ALA A 349 24.52 23.85 -12.75
N GLN A 350 23.99 25.06 -12.71
CA GLN A 350 24.09 26.01 -13.81
C GLN A 350 25.56 26.31 -14.10
N GLY A 351 25.92 26.33 -15.38
CA GLY A 351 27.31 26.43 -15.82
C GLY A 351 27.50 25.85 -17.22
N THR A 352 28.67 26.11 -17.82
CA THR A 352 29.06 25.53 -19.10
C THR A 352 30.05 24.40 -18.89
N TYR A 353 29.70 23.22 -19.39
CA TYR A 353 30.46 21.98 -19.25
C TYR A 353 30.97 21.53 -20.61
N LYS A 354 32.26 21.24 -20.67
CA LYS A 354 32.95 20.75 -21.88
C LYS A 354 33.31 19.27 -21.70
N PRO A 355 33.32 18.48 -22.79
CA PRO A 355 33.62 17.04 -22.70
C PRO A 355 35.10 16.75 -22.37
N THR A 356 35.97 17.75 -22.48
CA THR A 356 37.41 17.62 -22.24
C THR A 356 38.02 18.95 -21.81
N THR A 357 39.21 18.89 -21.20
CA THR A 357 40.09 20.05 -20.96
C THR A 357 41.04 20.30 -22.13
N SER A 358 41.12 19.38 -23.10
CA SER A 358 41.88 19.60 -24.33
C SER A 358 41.21 20.66 -25.19
N THR A 359 41.97 21.61 -25.73
CA THR A 359 41.45 22.65 -26.62
C THR A 359 41.52 22.27 -28.10
N THR A 360 42.03 21.08 -28.44
CA THR A 360 42.27 20.65 -29.83
C THR A 360 41.75 19.27 -30.16
N ASP A 361 41.44 18.45 -29.15
CA ASP A 361 40.96 17.07 -29.36
C ASP A 361 39.45 17.05 -29.60
N ARG A 362 39.09 17.21 -30.87
CA ARG A 362 37.70 17.25 -31.34
C ARG A 362 36.96 15.92 -31.20
N THR A 363 37.64 14.83 -30.86
CA THR A 363 37.03 13.50 -30.73
C THR A 363 36.36 13.29 -29.37
N LYS A 364 36.59 14.20 -28.41
CA LYS A 364 36.03 14.10 -27.07
C LYS A 364 34.60 14.59 -27.03
N SER A 365 33.73 13.77 -26.44
CA SER A 365 32.29 13.99 -26.30
C SER A 365 31.84 13.47 -24.94
N PHE A 366 30.69 13.92 -24.45
CA PHE A 366 30.03 13.27 -23.30
C PHE A 366 29.43 11.94 -23.76
N ILE A 367 29.52 10.91 -22.92
CA ILE A 367 28.94 9.59 -23.19
C ILE A 367 27.91 9.29 -22.11
N MET A 368 26.65 9.10 -22.50
CA MET A 368 25.60 8.72 -21.55
C MET A 368 25.78 7.26 -21.11
N LYS A 369 25.28 6.92 -19.92
CA LYS A 369 25.35 5.58 -19.34
C LYS A 369 23.96 5.01 -19.09
N GLU A 370 23.82 3.71 -19.32
CA GLU A 370 22.52 3.05 -19.16
C GLU A 370 22.01 3.11 -17.72
N GLY A 371 20.74 3.49 -17.56
CA GLY A 371 20.09 3.67 -16.26
C GLY A 371 20.57 4.87 -15.44
N VAL A 372 21.48 5.70 -15.95
CA VAL A 372 21.92 6.95 -15.29
C VAL A 372 21.02 8.11 -15.71
N LYS A 373 20.54 8.87 -14.73
CA LYS A 373 19.69 10.04 -14.95
C LYS A 373 20.47 11.31 -14.69
N ILE A 374 20.58 12.19 -15.69
CA ILE A 374 21.37 13.41 -15.64
C ILE A 374 20.41 14.60 -15.68
N TYR A 375 20.45 15.42 -14.64
CA TYR A 375 19.53 16.54 -14.41
C TYR A 375 20.30 17.86 -14.33
N GLY A 376 19.97 18.80 -15.21
CA GLY A 376 20.48 20.18 -15.20
C GLY A 376 19.48 21.16 -14.59
N GLY A 377 19.92 22.41 -14.42
CA GLY A 377 19.08 23.52 -13.95
C GLY A 377 19.24 23.90 -12.48
N PHE A 378 20.15 23.26 -11.75
CA PHE A 378 20.32 23.52 -10.31
C PHE A 378 21.17 24.76 -10.04
N ASN A 379 20.74 25.65 -9.15
CA ASN A 379 21.65 26.59 -8.51
C ASN A 379 22.55 25.85 -7.51
N SER A 380 23.83 26.26 -7.43
CA SER A 380 24.77 25.63 -6.49
C SER A 380 24.23 25.69 -5.06
N GLY A 381 24.11 24.52 -4.42
CA GLY A 381 23.59 24.38 -3.05
C GLY A 381 22.10 24.01 -2.92
N GLN A 382 21.33 23.93 -4.01
CA GLN A 382 19.93 23.47 -3.96
C GLN A 382 19.81 21.97 -3.65
N LEU A 383 19.04 21.60 -2.63
CA LEU A 383 18.99 20.21 -2.16
C LEU A 383 17.84 19.37 -2.73
N ASN A 384 16.87 19.99 -3.42
CA ASN A 384 15.65 19.30 -3.87
C ASN A 384 15.48 19.34 -5.39
N MET A 385 14.94 18.24 -5.95
CA MET A 385 14.63 18.10 -7.37
C MET A 385 13.64 19.17 -7.88
N THR A 386 12.73 19.63 -7.04
CA THR A 386 11.72 20.65 -7.38
C THR A 386 12.29 22.05 -7.55
N ASP A 387 13.52 22.29 -7.09
CA ASP A 387 14.12 23.62 -7.07
C ASP A 387 14.87 23.94 -8.38
N ARG A 388 15.05 22.94 -9.27
CA ARG A 388 15.77 23.10 -10.54
C ARG A 388 14.95 23.91 -11.56
N ASP A 389 15.62 24.79 -12.29
CA ASP A 389 15.02 25.44 -13.46
C ASP A 389 15.04 24.48 -14.66
N THR A 390 13.87 24.02 -15.11
CA THR A 390 13.75 23.11 -16.25
C THR A 390 13.61 23.83 -17.57
N ASN A 391 13.40 25.15 -17.58
CA ASN A 391 13.15 25.90 -18.80
C ASN A 391 14.43 25.97 -19.64
N PRO A 392 14.46 25.41 -20.87
CA PRO A 392 15.67 25.40 -21.69
C PRO A 392 16.20 26.80 -22.03
N ALA A 393 15.37 27.85 -21.94
CA ALA A 393 15.78 29.23 -22.18
C ALA A 393 16.47 29.89 -20.98
N THR A 394 16.29 29.37 -19.76
CA THR A 394 16.76 30.01 -18.52
C THR A 394 17.56 29.08 -17.59
N ASN A 395 17.55 27.76 -17.82
CA ASN A 395 18.15 26.78 -16.91
C ASN A 395 19.66 26.92 -16.69
N GLY A 396 20.37 27.63 -17.57
CA GLY A 396 21.78 27.97 -17.42
C GLY A 396 22.76 26.78 -17.45
N THR A 397 22.29 25.54 -17.63
CA THR A 397 23.16 24.35 -17.69
C THR A 397 23.44 23.98 -19.15
N VAL A 398 24.68 24.24 -19.59
CA VAL A 398 25.10 24.11 -20.99
C VAL A 398 26.12 22.99 -21.15
N LEU A 399 25.86 22.04 -22.05
CA LEU A 399 26.85 21.12 -22.59
C LEU A 399 27.38 21.72 -23.90
N SER A 400 28.67 22.06 -23.93
CA SER A 400 29.28 22.79 -25.04
C SER A 400 30.35 21.97 -25.76
N GLY A 401 30.27 21.94 -27.08
CA GLY A 401 31.31 21.44 -27.99
C GLY A 401 32.44 22.44 -28.26
N ASP A 402 32.32 23.70 -27.83
CA ASP A 402 33.38 24.71 -27.95
C ASP A 402 34.51 24.46 -26.94
N ILE A 403 35.37 23.50 -27.27
CA ILE A 403 36.46 23.03 -26.42
C ILE A 403 37.61 24.05 -26.33
N ASN A 404 37.82 24.87 -27.36
CA ASN A 404 38.83 25.93 -27.47
C ASN A 404 38.39 27.27 -26.87
N SER A 405 37.10 27.49 -26.62
CA SER A 405 36.52 28.74 -26.05
C SER A 405 36.67 29.96 -26.96
N ASP A 406 36.70 29.78 -28.28
CA ASP A 406 36.83 30.90 -29.23
C ASP A 406 35.47 31.33 -29.82
N ASN A 407 34.37 30.66 -29.44
CA ASN A 407 33.02 30.84 -29.96
C ASN A 407 32.90 30.64 -31.48
N ALA A 408 33.91 30.07 -32.13
CA ALA A 408 33.84 29.65 -33.52
C ALA A 408 33.50 28.16 -33.58
N LEU A 409 32.86 27.70 -34.65
CA LEU A 409 32.67 26.25 -34.85
C LEU A 409 33.98 25.54 -35.23
N SER A 410 34.98 26.30 -35.71
CA SER A 410 36.29 25.78 -36.06
C SER A 410 37.06 25.38 -34.80
N GLY A 411 37.31 24.09 -34.62
CA GLY A 411 38.02 23.56 -33.44
C GLY A 411 37.12 22.88 -32.41
N ASN A 412 35.79 22.99 -32.57
CA ASN A 412 34.83 22.36 -31.66
C ASN A 412 34.81 20.84 -31.78
N SER A 413 34.42 20.15 -30.71
CA SER A 413 34.13 18.72 -30.75
C SER A 413 33.17 18.36 -31.89
N TYR A 414 33.39 17.19 -32.50
CA TYR A 414 32.49 16.70 -33.54
C TYR A 414 31.08 16.52 -32.99
N HIS A 415 30.97 15.88 -31.81
CA HIS A 415 29.71 15.63 -31.12
C HIS A 415 29.78 16.24 -29.73
N VAL A 416 28.70 16.87 -29.25
CA VAL A 416 28.63 17.23 -27.83
C VAL A 416 28.37 15.97 -27.01
N ILE A 417 27.45 15.12 -27.46
CA ILE A 417 27.13 13.81 -26.87
C ILE A 417 27.27 12.72 -27.93
N PHE A 418 27.97 11.64 -27.58
CA PHE A 418 28.25 10.53 -28.48
C PHE A 418 27.83 9.20 -27.85
N ASN A 419 26.74 8.63 -28.37
CA ASN A 419 26.20 7.33 -27.98
C ASN A 419 26.35 6.37 -29.15
N ASP A 420 27.29 5.43 -29.04
CA ASP A 420 27.57 4.43 -30.07
C ASP A 420 27.44 3.04 -29.47
N GLN A 421 26.30 2.39 -29.74
CA GLN A 421 25.99 1.02 -29.34
C GLN A 421 26.23 0.75 -27.85
N ASN A 422 26.01 1.74 -27.00
CA ASN A 422 26.27 1.68 -25.56
C ASN A 422 25.09 1.15 -24.73
N GLY A 423 24.11 0.52 -25.39
CA GLY A 423 23.00 -0.19 -24.75
C GLY A 423 21.98 0.71 -24.07
N LEU A 424 21.90 1.99 -24.44
CA LEU A 424 20.95 2.91 -23.82
C LEU A 424 19.51 2.51 -24.13
N SER A 425 18.72 2.41 -23.07
CA SER A 425 17.27 2.36 -23.10
C SER A 425 16.68 3.69 -22.62
N ALA A 426 15.35 3.76 -22.56
CA ALA A 426 14.63 4.89 -22.00
C ALA A 426 14.98 5.17 -20.52
N ALA A 427 15.65 4.23 -19.83
CA ALA A 427 16.14 4.41 -18.47
C ALA A 427 17.32 5.40 -18.36
N ALA A 428 18.07 5.63 -19.45
CA ALA A 428 19.07 6.69 -19.52
C ALA A 428 18.41 8.03 -19.85
N VAL A 429 18.51 9.00 -18.95
CA VAL A 429 17.77 10.27 -19.04
C VAL A 429 18.74 11.44 -19.09
N LEU A 430 18.53 12.37 -20.04
CA LEU A 430 19.10 13.71 -20.04
C LEU A 430 17.96 14.73 -19.92
N ASP A 431 17.95 15.52 -18.86
CA ASP A 431 16.86 16.46 -18.59
C ASP A 431 17.35 17.85 -18.16
N GLY A 432 16.90 18.89 -18.86
CA GLY A 432 17.16 20.28 -18.47
C GLY A 432 18.53 20.81 -18.90
N PHE A 433 18.96 20.52 -20.13
CA PHE A 433 20.25 20.97 -20.67
C PHE A 433 20.11 21.75 -21.98
N THR A 434 20.97 22.74 -22.16
CA THR A 434 21.27 23.26 -23.50
C THR A 434 22.48 22.56 -24.07
N VAL A 435 22.36 21.96 -25.25
CA VAL A 435 23.41 21.25 -25.99
C VAL A 435 23.80 22.10 -27.21
N MET A 436 25.02 22.61 -27.24
CA MET A 436 25.45 23.55 -28.29
C MET A 436 26.89 23.40 -28.74
N GLY A 437 27.19 23.98 -29.90
CA GLY A 437 28.56 24.13 -30.40
C GLY A 437 29.20 22.86 -30.93
N GLY A 438 28.47 21.76 -31.11
CA GLY A 438 29.01 20.60 -31.82
C GLY A 438 29.20 20.88 -33.31
N ASN A 439 30.27 20.35 -33.92
CA ASN A 439 30.58 20.57 -35.32
C ASN A 439 31.09 19.28 -36.01
N ALA A 440 30.16 18.39 -36.37
CA ALA A 440 30.44 17.11 -37.02
C ALA A 440 30.73 17.31 -38.52
N ASN A 441 31.93 17.83 -38.83
CA ASN A 441 32.42 18.07 -40.19
C ASN A 441 33.64 17.21 -40.56
N GLY A 442 33.78 16.05 -39.92
CA GLY A 442 34.82 15.08 -40.25
C GLY A 442 34.71 14.57 -41.69
N VAL A 443 35.78 13.94 -42.19
CA VAL A 443 35.81 13.39 -43.57
C VAL A 443 35.09 12.05 -43.71
N SER A 444 34.75 11.39 -42.60
CA SER A 444 34.13 10.07 -42.59
C SER A 444 33.21 9.89 -41.39
N PHE A 445 32.31 8.92 -41.52
CA PHE A 445 31.51 8.40 -40.42
C PHE A 445 32.42 7.91 -39.26
N PRO A 446 32.06 8.16 -37.98
CA PRO A 446 30.86 8.85 -37.51
C PRO A 446 31.03 10.38 -37.37
N ASN A 447 32.25 10.91 -37.46
CA ASN A 447 32.62 12.31 -37.15
C ASN A 447 31.97 13.38 -38.07
N ASN A 448 31.17 12.97 -39.05
CA ASN A 448 30.39 13.82 -39.94
C ASN A 448 28.87 13.79 -39.65
N ARG A 449 28.41 13.19 -38.55
CA ARG A 449 26.99 13.03 -38.21
C ARG A 449 26.70 13.48 -36.78
N GLY A 450 25.55 14.10 -36.50
CA GLY A 450 25.12 14.37 -35.12
C GLY A 450 25.98 15.40 -34.38
N GLY A 451 25.82 16.69 -34.69
CA GLY A 451 26.60 17.75 -34.06
C GLY A 451 26.30 17.87 -32.56
N GLY A 452 25.03 18.02 -32.20
CA GLY A 452 24.61 18.00 -30.80
C GLY A 452 24.70 16.60 -30.20
N ILE A 453 23.88 15.67 -30.70
CA ILE A 453 23.87 14.27 -30.28
C ILE A 453 24.05 13.34 -31.47
N PHE A 454 24.91 12.35 -31.33
CA PHE A 454 24.96 11.17 -32.18
C PHE A 454 24.44 9.95 -31.42
N ASN A 455 23.41 9.29 -31.94
CA ASN A 455 22.91 8.01 -31.45
C ASN A 455 23.05 6.93 -32.53
N PHE A 456 23.69 5.83 -32.17
CA PHE A 456 23.67 4.59 -32.94
C PHE A 456 23.28 3.42 -32.02
N SER A 457 22.19 2.73 -32.36
CA SER A 457 21.58 1.65 -31.57
C SER A 457 21.41 2.03 -30.10
N SER A 458 20.94 3.25 -29.85
CA SER A 458 20.88 3.86 -28.52
C SER A 458 19.58 4.67 -28.37
N ASN A 459 18.82 4.40 -27.31
CA ASN A 459 17.45 4.89 -27.16
C ASN A 459 17.23 5.74 -25.89
N PRO A 460 18.01 6.81 -25.66
CA PRO A 460 17.87 7.63 -24.45
C PRO A 460 16.52 8.38 -24.39
N THR A 461 16.13 8.78 -23.18
CA THR A 461 15.07 9.76 -22.96
C THR A 461 15.68 11.16 -22.83
N LEU A 462 15.22 12.09 -23.65
CA LEU A 462 15.62 13.50 -23.63
C LEU A 462 14.41 14.35 -23.22
N ALA A 463 14.55 15.14 -22.15
CA ALA A 463 13.45 15.95 -21.61
C ALA A 463 13.89 17.39 -21.37
N ASN A 464 13.07 18.38 -21.74
CA ASN A 464 13.36 19.80 -21.47
C ASN A 464 14.77 20.22 -21.93
N CYS A 465 15.22 19.69 -23.08
CA CYS A 465 16.54 19.98 -23.63
C CYS A 465 16.44 20.96 -24.80
N SER A 466 17.43 21.85 -24.95
CA SER A 466 17.58 22.71 -26.12
C SER A 466 18.83 22.36 -26.91
N PHE A 467 18.69 22.05 -28.19
CA PHE A 467 19.78 21.81 -29.13
C PHE A 467 19.98 23.06 -29.98
N GLN A 468 21.07 23.80 -29.74
CA GLN A 468 21.27 25.13 -30.32
C GLN A 468 22.58 25.25 -31.09
N GLY A 469 22.54 25.81 -32.31
CA GLY A 469 23.74 26.22 -33.03
C GLY A 469 24.73 25.08 -33.32
N ASN A 470 24.25 23.85 -33.43
CA ASN A 470 25.07 22.70 -33.76
C ASN A 470 25.14 22.51 -35.29
N SER A 471 26.27 21.98 -35.77
CA SER A 471 26.54 21.78 -37.19
C SER A 471 26.97 20.34 -37.48
N ALA A 472 26.48 19.75 -38.57
CA ALA A 472 26.87 18.43 -39.03
C ALA A 472 26.74 18.29 -40.56
N GLU A 473 27.19 17.19 -41.16
CA GLU A 473 26.74 16.83 -42.51
C GLU A 473 25.31 16.23 -42.47
N ALA A 474 24.97 15.43 -41.45
CA ALA A 474 23.57 15.08 -41.18
C ALA A 474 23.24 15.12 -39.68
N GLY A 475 22.06 15.64 -39.34
CA GLY A 475 21.58 15.77 -37.97
C GLY A 475 22.35 16.84 -37.21
N GLY A 476 22.12 18.12 -37.53
CA GLY A 476 22.82 19.22 -36.89
C GLY A 476 22.62 19.19 -35.38
N GLY A 477 21.36 19.18 -34.94
CA GLY A 477 21.00 19.00 -33.53
C GLY A 477 21.15 17.56 -33.04
N LEU A 478 20.57 16.59 -33.77
CA LEU A 478 20.59 15.18 -33.38
C LEU A 478 20.56 14.25 -34.60
N TYR A 479 21.34 13.19 -34.55
CA TYR A 479 21.38 12.13 -35.55
C TYR A 479 21.08 10.77 -34.92
N ASP A 480 20.11 10.05 -35.49
CA ASP A 480 19.70 8.71 -35.05
C ASP A 480 19.94 7.68 -36.15
N ARG A 481 20.73 6.65 -35.84
CA ARG A 481 20.92 5.44 -36.67
C ARG A 481 20.45 4.21 -35.91
N GLU A 482 19.53 3.44 -36.48
CA GLU A 482 18.98 2.23 -35.82
C GLU A 482 18.50 2.53 -34.38
N SER A 483 17.97 3.74 -34.15
CA SER A 483 17.68 4.28 -32.82
C SER A 483 16.25 4.85 -32.72
N ALA A 484 15.68 4.78 -31.53
CA ALA A 484 14.33 5.24 -31.20
C ALA A 484 14.32 6.01 -29.86
N PRO A 485 15.08 7.13 -29.73
CA PRO A 485 15.02 7.95 -28.53
C PRO A 485 13.62 8.55 -28.32
N THR A 486 13.31 8.85 -27.05
CA THR A 486 12.08 9.54 -26.67
C THR A 486 12.40 10.98 -26.28
N LEU A 487 11.73 11.95 -26.91
CA LEU A 487 11.95 13.37 -26.71
C LEU A 487 10.67 14.04 -26.19
N ASN A 488 10.80 14.78 -25.09
CA ASN A 488 9.69 15.49 -24.46
C ASN A 488 10.08 16.94 -24.19
N TYR A 489 9.29 17.90 -24.67
CA TYR A 489 9.53 19.34 -24.44
C TYR A 489 10.93 19.81 -24.90
N CYS A 490 11.48 19.17 -25.93
CA CYS A 490 12.77 19.56 -26.50
C CYS A 490 12.64 20.66 -27.56
N THR A 491 13.64 21.53 -27.65
CA THR A 491 13.73 22.58 -28.67
C THR A 491 14.97 22.40 -29.53
N PHE A 492 14.83 22.43 -30.85
CA PHE A 492 15.92 22.42 -31.83
C PHE A 492 15.97 23.78 -32.51
N GLN A 493 17.04 24.54 -32.28
CA GLN A 493 17.15 25.91 -32.75
C GLN A 493 18.45 26.21 -33.50
N SER A 494 18.33 26.87 -34.66
CA SER A 494 19.47 27.39 -35.42
C SER A 494 20.56 26.35 -35.71
N ASN A 495 20.19 25.07 -35.83
CA ASN A 495 21.12 24.02 -36.19
C ASN A 495 21.29 23.95 -37.71
N TYR A 496 22.48 23.53 -38.15
CA TYR A 496 22.88 23.47 -39.55
C TYR A 496 23.26 22.04 -39.93
N ALA A 497 22.75 21.54 -41.07
CA ALA A 497 23.22 20.30 -41.66
C ALA A 497 23.21 20.30 -43.19
N ASN A 498 23.72 19.25 -43.84
CA ASN A 498 23.31 18.97 -45.23
C ASN A 498 21.97 18.20 -45.22
N GLU A 499 21.76 17.29 -44.28
CA GLU A 499 20.52 16.53 -44.15
C GLU A 499 19.96 16.65 -42.72
N GLY A 500 18.74 17.17 -42.55
CA GLY A 500 18.11 17.23 -41.23
C GLY A 500 18.79 18.22 -40.29
N GLY A 501 18.54 19.52 -40.49
CA GLY A 501 19.17 20.59 -39.69
C GLY A 501 18.90 20.41 -38.20
N GLY A 502 17.65 20.19 -37.82
CA GLY A 502 17.27 19.77 -36.46
C GLY A 502 17.63 18.31 -36.18
N ILE A 503 16.92 17.38 -36.83
CA ILE A 503 17.09 15.92 -36.64
C ILE A 503 17.29 15.20 -37.97
N ALA A 504 18.15 14.18 -38.00
CA ALA A 504 18.26 13.23 -39.10
C ALA A 504 18.14 11.77 -38.62
N ASN A 505 17.17 11.04 -39.18
CA ASN A 505 16.85 9.65 -38.83
C ASN A 505 17.18 8.70 -39.99
N PHE A 506 18.04 7.72 -39.73
CA PHE A 506 18.57 6.78 -40.73
C PHE A 506 18.40 5.33 -40.28
N LEU A 507 18.15 4.44 -41.24
CA LEU A 507 18.16 2.98 -41.06
C LEU A 507 17.21 2.51 -39.94
N ASN A 508 15.90 2.56 -40.23
CA ASN A 508 14.83 2.13 -39.33
C ASN A 508 14.77 2.88 -37.98
N SER A 509 15.32 4.09 -37.92
CA SER A 509 15.22 4.94 -36.72
C SER A 509 13.80 5.47 -36.53
N SER A 510 13.24 5.33 -35.34
CA SER A 510 11.83 5.67 -35.05
C SER A 510 11.69 6.45 -33.75
N PRO A 511 12.26 7.66 -33.65
CA PRO A 511 12.15 8.47 -32.43
C PRO A 511 10.70 8.90 -32.16
N ILE A 512 10.37 9.07 -30.88
CA ILE A 512 9.06 9.54 -30.42
C ILE A 512 9.22 10.95 -29.85
N LEU A 513 8.52 11.93 -30.41
CA LEU A 513 8.60 13.33 -30.03
C LEU A 513 7.24 13.82 -29.52
N THR A 514 7.23 14.42 -28.33
CA THR A 514 6.04 15.03 -27.73
C THR A 514 6.33 16.45 -27.28
N ASN A 515 5.50 17.41 -27.70
CA ASN A 515 5.64 18.83 -27.34
C ASN A 515 7.00 19.45 -27.73
N CYS A 516 7.62 19.00 -28.82
CA CYS A 516 8.91 19.51 -29.28
C CYS A 516 8.77 20.69 -30.23
N SER A 517 9.77 21.58 -30.27
CA SER A 517 9.81 22.70 -31.22
C SER A 517 11.08 22.70 -32.07
N PHE A 518 10.96 23.12 -33.33
CA PHE A 518 12.03 23.22 -34.32
C PHE A 518 12.00 24.62 -34.92
N HIS A 519 12.97 25.47 -34.57
CA HIS A 519 12.99 26.87 -34.95
C HIS A 519 14.28 27.27 -35.69
N GLY A 520 14.19 27.86 -36.87
CA GLY A 520 15.36 28.48 -37.50
C GLY A 520 16.44 27.50 -37.97
N ASN A 521 16.15 26.20 -38.06
CA ASN A 521 17.13 25.20 -38.48
C ASN A 521 17.30 25.22 -40.01
N PHE A 522 18.51 25.01 -40.48
CA PHE A 522 18.88 25.05 -41.88
C PHE A 522 19.47 23.71 -42.32
N ALA A 523 19.06 23.23 -43.50
CA ALA A 523 19.77 22.15 -44.15
C ALA A 523 19.90 22.32 -45.66
N ILE A 524 20.65 21.47 -46.34
CA ILE A 524 20.49 21.31 -47.80
C ILE A 524 19.16 20.60 -48.07
N ASN A 525 18.93 19.47 -47.39
CA ASN A 525 17.74 18.64 -47.43
C ASN A 525 17.05 18.66 -46.06
N ALA A 526 15.82 19.17 -45.99
CA ALA A 526 14.97 19.21 -44.80
C ALA A 526 15.58 19.92 -43.56
N GLY A 527 15.37 21.24 -43.46
CA GLY A 527 15.89 22.04 -42.33
C GLY A 527 15.41 21.57 -40.96
N GLY A 528 14.16 21.11 -40.85
CA GLY A 528 13.59 20.63 -39.58
C GLY A 528 14.01 19.20 -39.24
N MET A 529 13.53 18.23 -40.02
CA MET A 529 13.75 16.80 -39.79
C MET A 529 13.85 16.04 -41.11
N PHE A 530 14.87 15.18 -41.25
CA PHE A 530 15.10 14.31 -42.39
C PHE A 530 14.96 12.84 -42.00
N ASN A 531 14.22 12.04 -42.77
CA ASN A 531 13.99 10.62 -42.49
C ASN A 531 14.35 9.76 -43.71
N ARG A 532 15.17 8.72 -43.51
CA ARG A 532 15.67 7.85 -44.58
C ARG A 532 15.71 6.38 -44.19
N SER A 533 15.59 5.51 -45.20
CA SER A 533 15.81 4.05 -45.10
C SER A 533 14.96 3.40 -44.01
N GLY A 534 13.64 3.45 -44.15
CA GLY A 534 12.68 2.78 -43.26
C GLY A 534 12.45 3.48 -41.92
N SER A 535 13.05 4.65 -41.69
CA SER A 535 12.87 5.44 -40.47
C SER A 535 11.45 6.01 -40.37
N SER A 536 10.78 5.86 -39.21
CA SER A 536 9.37 6.21 -39.01
C SER A 536 9.14 6.92 -37.66
N PRO A 537 9.50 8.20 -37.54
CA PRO A 537 9.32 8.95 -36.29
C PRO A 537 7.83 9.16 -35.96
N THR A 538 7.50 9.21 -34.66
CA THR A 538 6.16 9.55 -34.17
C THR A 538 6.17 10.93 -33.54
N LEU A 539 5.31 11.85 -34.01
CA LEU A 539 5.29 13.24 -33.54
C LEU A 539 3.91 13.59 -32.97
N THR A 540 3.89 14.06 -31.73
CA THR A 540 2.69 14.57 -31.04
C THR A 540 2.94 16.00 -30.58
N ASN A 541 2.04 16.92 -30.93
CA ASN A 541 2.11 18.35 -30.51
C ASN A 541 3.45 19.04 -30.81
N CYS A 542 4.07 18.73 -31.96
CA CYS A 542 5.35 19.32 -32.32
C CYS A 542 5.18 20.56 -33.22
N LEU A 543 6.02 21.58 -33.03
CA LEU A 543 6.02 22.82 -33.79
C LEU A 543 7.25 22.92 -34.70
N PHE A 544 7.07 23.19 -35.99
CA PHE A 544 8.16 23.50 -36.92
C PHE A 544 7.96 24.92 -37.47
N GLN A 545 8.91 25.81 -37.18
CA GLN A 545 8.84 27.23 -37.52
C GLN A 545 10.17 27.73 -38.10
N SER A 546 10.11 28.54 -39.16
CA SER A 546 11.30 29.22 -39.72
C SER A 546 12.47 28.30 -40.12
N ASN A 547 12.21 27.03 -40.43
CA ASN A 547 13.24 26.11 -40.91
C ASN A 547 13.43 26.25 -42.44
N SER A 548 14.65 26.05 -42.96
CA SER A 548 15.01 26.31 -44.37
C SER A 548 15.77 25.14 -45.01
N ALA A 549 15.56 24.89 -46.31
CA ALA A 549 16.29 23.89 -47.12
C ALA A 549 16.62 24.39 -48.54
N THR A 550 17.73 23.95 -49.15
CA THR A 550 18.19 24.41 -50.50
C THR A 550 17.89 23.47 -51.66
N SER A 551 17.88 22.14 -51.47
CA SER A 551 17.40 21.17 -52.46
C SER A 551 16.29 20.31 -51.84
N SER A 552 15.17 20.21 -52.56
CA SER A 552 13.89 19.65 -52.06
C SER A 552 13.29 20.48 -50.92
N GLY A 553 12.72 21.63 -51.32
CA GLY A 553 12.13 22.60 -50.40
C GLY A 553 12.08 24.07 -50.87
N GLY A 554 12.42 24.37 -52.14
CA GLY A 554 12.20 25.68 -52.76
C GLY A 554 13.46 26.52 -53.05
N ALA A 555 13.87 26.52 -54.33
CA ALA A 555 14.64 27.50 -55.10
C ALA A 555 15.96 28.07 -54.52
N TRP A 556 17.06 27.67 -55.16
CA TRP A 556 18.38 28.33 -55.13
C TRP A 556 18.32 29.74 -55.78
N PRO A 557 19.19 30.68 -55.37
CA PRO A 557 20.46 30.80 -56.10
C PRO A 557 21.69 30.94 -55.20
N MET A 558 22.81 30.55 -55.77
CA MET A 558 24.17 30.67 -55.24
C MET A 558 24.46 32.06 -54.63
N PHE A 559 25.03 32.08 -53.43
CA PHE A 559 26.05 33.07 -53.06
C PHE A 559 27.15 32.38 -52.25
N THR A 560 28.35 32.35 -52.84
CA THR A 560 29.59 32.24 -52.09
C THR A 560 29.75 33.50 -51.24
N ALA A 561 30.19 33.32 -50.00
CA ALA A 561 30.50 34.32 -48.96
C ALA A 561 29.35 34.67 -47.99
N ALA A 562 29.75 34.71 -46.72
CA ALA A 562 28.96 34.77 -45.49
C ALA A 562 27.85 35.85 -45.47
N PRO A 563 26.70 35.63 -44.80
CA PRO A 563 25.75 36.70 -44.59
C PRO A 563 25.77 37.25 -43.16
N ARG A 564 26.11 38.54 -43.06
CA ARG A 564 25.38 39.48 -42.19
C ARG A 564 24.01 39.78 -42.86
N LEU A 565 22.96 39.82 -42.03
CA LEU A 565 21.52 40.19 -42.17
C LEU A 565 21.11 41.16 -43.32
N PRO A 566 19.82 41.28 -43.77
CA PRO A 566 18.59 41.06 -42.98
C PRO A 566 17.36 40.39 -43.67
N ILE A 567 16.47 39.90 -42.80
CA ILE A 567 15.00 39.69 -42.89
C ILE A 567 14.36 39.91 -44.28
N VAL A 568 13.95 38.81 -44.92
CA VAL A 568 12.84 38.78 -45.89
C VAL A 568 11.84 37.74 -45.43
N LEU A 569 10.63 38.21 -45.13
CA LEU A 569 9.49 37.46 -44.63
C LEU A 569 8.91 36.56 -45.74
N PHE A 570 9.38 35.32 -45.84
CA PHE A 570 8.64 34.26 -46.53
C PHE A 570 7.99 33.36 -45.47
N LYS A 571 6.66 33.24 -45.53
CA LYS A 571 5.92 32.13 -44.88
C LYS A 571 6.42 30.83 -45.53
N VAL A 572 7.30 30.10 -44.86
CA VAL A 572 7.87 28.84 -45.37
C VAL A 572 7.06 27.63 -44.91
N ILE A 573 6.74 26.79 -45.90
CA ILE A 573 5.93 25.57 -45.87
C ILE A 573 6.70 24.43 -45.18
N LEU A 574 5.95 23.57 -44.48
CA LEU A 574 6.38 22.37 -43.76
C LEU A 574 7.34 21.47 -44.60
N LEU A 575 8.48 21.09 -44.03
CA LEU A 575 9.63 20.50 -44.75
C LEU A 575 10.13 19.23 -44.03
N ILE A 576 9.29 18.18 -44.05
CA ILE A 576 9.65 16.81 -43.66
C ILE A 576 9.84 16.01 -44.95
N VAL A 577 11.01 15.38 -45.12
CA VAL A 577 11.30 14.49 -46.27
C VAL A 577 11.36 13.05 -45.78
N VAL A 578 10.65 12.15 -46.48
CA VAL A 578 10.69 10.69 -46.28
C VAL A 578 11.11 10.06 -47.61
N GLU A 579 12.31 9.48 -47.67
CA GLU A 579 12.76 8.73 -48.86
C GLU A 579 12.54 7.23 -48.67
N GLY A 580 11.72 6.63 -49.54
CA GLY A 580 11.49 5.18 -49.62
C GLY A 580 12.38 4.51 -50.67
N GLU A 581 12.97 3.37 -50.34
CA GLU A 581 13.70 2.55 -51.31
C GLU A 581 12.73 1.84 -52.26
N TYR A 582 12.79 2.18 -53.55
CA TYR A 582 12.33 1.29 -54.61
C TYR A 582 13.46 0.27 -54.86
N SER A 583 13.25 -0.99 -54.50
CA SER A 583 14.10 -2.06 -54.99
C SER A 583 13.84 -2.23 -56.50
N THR A 584 14.80 -1.82 -57.32
CA THR A 584 14.84 -2.22 -58.72
C THR A 584 15.28 -3.67 -58.78
N SER A 585 14.33 -4.62 -58.80
CA SER A 585 14.59 -5.95 -59.33
C SER A 585 14.73 -5.82 -60.86
N LEU A 586 15.97 -5.75 -61.34
CA LEU A 586 16.30 -5.88 -62.76
C LEU A 586 16.89 -7.29 -62.99
N GLN A 587 16.30 -7.94 -64.00
CA GLN A 587 16.51 -9.27 -64.58
C GLN A 587 17.99 -9.63 -64.79
N ALA A 588 18.41 -10.90 -64.89
CA ALA A 588 17.80 -12.07 -65.52
C ALA A 588 18.25 -13.38 -64.86
#